data_AF-A0A2V1JQJ1-F1
#
_entry.id   AF-A0A2V1JQJ1-F1
#
_cell.length_a   1.000
_cell.length_b   1.000
_cell.length_c   1.000
_cell.angle_alpha   90.00
_cell.angle_beta   90.00
_cell.angle_gamma   90.00
#
_symmetry.space_group_name_H-M   'P 1'
#
loop_
_entity.id
_entity.type
_entity.pdbx_description
1 polymer ?
#
loop_
_entity_poly.entity_id
_entity_poly.type
_entity_poly.pdbx_seq_one_letter_code
_entity_poly.pdbx_strand_id
1 'polypeptide(L)'
;MSYHARNKGGLKKVYSNTALSDGIDCNPSPGKLYTGEGFIVLGPVSSVNPTLEIYFRNSSGKLVKGFIEPSNVENMIYSGVKVNSSVVGTNYRFKLRRNLSIVDKNNYVQFVLNAGNYIYTNTGTAGKTQKENLAINAYKKDGKITYYNGFVRLHYSAGSMLSSNFDLIAE
;
A
#
# COMPACT_ATOMS: atom_id res chain seq x y z
N MET A 1 10.91 -2.55 -9.11
CA MET A 1 9.46 -2.89 -9.14
C MET A 1 8.81 -2.19 -7.97
N SER A 2 7.72 -1.45 -8.19
CA SER A 2 7.06 -0.68 -7.12
C SER A 2 6.26 -1.59 -6.19
N TYR A 3 6.13 -1.21 -4.92
CA TYR A 3 5.41 -2.00 -3.92
C TYR A 3 4.75 -1.14 -2.83
N HIS A 4 3.70 -1.66 -2.22
CA HIS A 4 3.02 -1.05 -1.07
C HIS A 4 3.78 -1.35 0.22
N ALA A 5 4.05 -0.29 0.97
CA ALA A 5 4.77 -0.31 2.22
C ALA A 5 3.98 0.41 3.32
N ARG A 6 4.48 0.30 4.55
CA ARG A 6 3.99 1.05 5.70
C ARG A 6 5.14 1.65 6.49
N ASN A 7 4.90 2.76 7.15
CA ASN A 7 5.85 3.36 8.09
C ASN A 7 5.77 2.61 9.42
N LYS A 8 6.82 1.87 9.78
CA LYS A 8 6.88 1.11 11.03
C LYS A 8 7.29 1.96 12.24
N GLY A 9 7.95 3.09 11.99
CA GLY A 9 8.54 3.95 13.02
C GLY A 9 7.72 5.22 13.24
N GLY A 10 8.28 6.14 14.03
CA GLY A 10 7.66 7.44 14.35
C GLY A 10 7.37 8.33 13.13
N LEU A 11 7.00 9.59 13.42
CA LEU A 11 6.69 10.58 12.38
C LEU A 11 7.85 10.76 11.41
N LYS A 12 7.60 10.60 10.11
CA LYS A 12 8.57 10.84 9.03
C LYS A 12 8.19 12.07 8.22
N LYS A 13 9.15 12.97 7.99
CA LYS A 13 9.03 14.05 7.00
C LYS A 13 9.17 13.45 5.60
N VAL A 14 8.30 13.89 4.70
CA VAL A 14 8.45 13.61 3.26
C VAL A 14 9.05 14.86 2.62
N TYR A 15 10.02 14.67 1.73
CA TYR A 15 10.75 15.72 1.05
C TYR A 15 10.31 15.87 -0.39
N SER A 16 10.47 17.07 -0.94
CA SER A 16 10.10 17.41 -2.32
C SER A 16 11.20 17.09 -3.34
N ASN A 17 12.44 16.86 -2.89
CA ASN A 17 13.58 16.50 -3.72
C ASN A 17 14.37 15.33 -3.12
N THR A 18 15.33 14.82 -3.89
CA THR A 18 16.14 13.65 -3.52
C THR A 18 17.28 13.96 -2.56
N ALA A 19 17.69 15.23 -2.43
CA ALA A 19 18.76 15.66 -1.54
C ALA A 19 18.24 15.83 -0.11
N LEU A 20 18.10 14.69 0.59
CA LEU A 20 17.70 14.67 1.99
C LEU A 20 18.90 15.10 2.84
N SER A 21 18.94 16.32 3.37
CA SER A 21 19.94 16.69 4.38
C SER A 21 19.33 17.60 5.44
N ASP A 22 19.77 17.42 6.69
CA ASP A 22 19.29 18.19 7.85
C ASP A 22 19.58 19.71 7.76
N GLY A 23 20.35 20.14 6.75
CA GLY A 23 20.68 21.54 6.50
C GLY A 23 20.07 22.15 5.24
N ILE A 24 19.47 21.36 4.35
CA ILE A 24 18.73 21.90 3.19
C ILE A 24 17.26 21.89 3.57
N ASP A 25 16.78 23.06 3.99
CA ASP A 25 15.37 23.26 4.29
C ASP A 25 14.58 23.24 2.97
N CYS A 26 14.28 22.03 2.50
CA CYS A 26 13.48 21.80 1.30
C CYS A 26 12.02 22.15 1.60
N ASN A 27 11.73 23.45 1.65
CA ASN A 27 10.39 23.98 1.83
C ASN A 27 9.76 24.36 0.47
N PRO A 28 8.47 24.04 0.27
CA PRO A 28 7.58 23.36 1.21
C PRO A 28 7.68 21.82 1.13
N SER A 29 7.71 21.18 2.30
CA SER A 29 7.59 19.71 2.42
C SER A 29 6.25 19.23 1.85
N PRO A 30 6.22 18.17 1.03
CA PRO A 30 4.98 17.59 0.52
C PRO A 30 4.03 17.04 1.59
N GLY A 31 4.56 16.73 2.79
CA GLY A 31 3.77 16.17 3.89
C GLY A 31 4.59 15.29 4.83
N LYS A 32 3.89 14.46 5.60
CA LYS A 32 4.47 13.58 6.62
C LYS A 32 3.79 12.21 6.59
N LEU A 33 4.51 11.18 7.02
CA LEU A 33 3.98 9.83 7.26
C LEU A 33 3.96 9.57 8.77
N TYR A 34 2.78 9.25 9.31
CA TYR A 34 2.62 8.78 10.69
C TYR A 34 2.95 7.29 10.81
N THR A 35 3.13 6.81 12.04
CA THR A 35 3.30 5.38 12.29
C THR A 35 2.09 4.60 11.79
N GLY A 36 2.32 3.52 11.06
CA GLY A 36 1.29 2.69 10.43
C GLY A 36 0.73 3.26 9.11
N GLU A 37 1.14 4.45 8.66
CA GLU A 37 0.68 5.00 7.39
C GLU A 37 1.18 4.18 6.20
N GLY A 38 0.27 3.89 5.27
CA GLY A 38 0.56 3.15 4.05
C GLY A 38 0.96 4.07 2.90
N PHE A 39 1.93 3.64 2.09
CA PHE A 39 2.41 4.38 0.91
C PHE A 39 2.96 3.40 -0.14
N ILE A 40 3.28 3.91 -1.33
CA ILE A 40 3.85 3.13 -2.43
C ILE A 40 5.31 3.52 -2.61
N VAL A 41 6.23 2.56 -2.52
CA VAL A 41 7.63 2.75 -2.89
C VAL A 41 7.78 2.56 -4.39
N LEU A 42 8.33 3.55 -5.07
CA LEU A 42 8.63 3.51 -6.50
C LEU A 42 9.98 2.85 -6.77
N GLY A 43 10.96 3.17 -5.93
CA GLY A 43 12.31 2.60 -5.97
C GLY A 43 13.32 3.52 -5.29
N PRO A 44 14.58 3.07 -5.19
CA PRO A 44 15.68 3.93 -4.79
C PRO A 44 15.96 4.97 -5.89
N VAL A 45 16.44 6.15 -5.47
CA VAL A 45 16.93 7.20 -6.38
C VAL A 45 18.33 7.62 -5.95
N SER A 46 19.16 8.02 -6.91
CA SER A 46 20.50 8.53 -6.63
C SER A 46 20.42 9.88 -5.94
N SER A 47 21.05 9.98 -4.77
CA SER A 47 21.14 11.20 -3.98
C SER A 47 22.34 11.17 -3.05
N VAL A 48 22.64 12.32 -2.44
CA VAL A 48 23.70 12.46 -1.43
C VAL A 48 23.53 11.44 -0.29
N ASN A 49 22.28 11.15 0.10
CA ASN A 49 21.92 10.11 1.05
C ASN A 49 21.05 9.02 0.41
N PRO A 50 20.99 7.79 0.96
CA PRO A 50 20.08 6.75 0.49
C PRO A 50 18.62 7.21 0.59
N THR A 51 17.90 7.22 -0.53
CA THR A 51 16.55 7.78 -0.62
C THR A 51 15.63 6.86 -1.40
N LEU A 52 14.37 6.76 -0.96
CA LEU A 52 13.28 6.14 -1.70
C LEU A 52 12.38 7.22 -2.29
N GLU A 53 12.07 7.08 -3.59
CA GLU A 53 10.95 7.79 -4.21
C GLU A 53 9.66 7.06 -3.86
N ILE A 54 8.64 7.81 -3.44
CA ILE A 54 7.36 7.27 -3.00
C ILE A 54 6.18 8.04 -3.59
N TYR A 55 5.04 7.35 -3.70
CA TYR A 55 3.73 8.00 -3.66
C TYR A 55 3.13 7.82 -2.28
N PHE A 56 2.63 8.89 -1.69
CA PHE A 56 1.91 8.84 -0.43
C PHE A 56 0.74 9.80 -0.43
N ARG A 57 -0.14 9.64 0.54
CA ARG A 57 -1.27 10.54 0.73
C ARG A 57 -0.86 11.70 1.62
N ASN A 58 -0.99 12.93 1.14
CA ASN A 58 -0.77 14.11 1.97
C ASN A 58 -2.00 14.46 2.84
N SER A 59 -1.87 15.49 3.69
CA SER A 59 -2.93 15.93 4.62
C SER A 59 -4.20 16.41 3.92
N SER A 60 -4.12 16.93 2.70
CA SER A 60 -5.28 17.28 1.86
C SER A 60 -5.92 16.05 1.19
N GLY A 61 -5.39 14.86 1.45
CA GLY A 61 -5.86 13.62 0.89
C GLY A 61 -5.47 13.39 -0.57
N LYS A 62 -4.53 14.13 -1.13
CA LYS A 62 -4.04 13.91 -2.50
C LYS A 62 -2.94 12.86 -2.48
N LEU A 63 -2.93 11.99 -3.48
CA LEU A 63 -1.77 11.13 -3.76
C LEU A 63 -0.70 12.01 -4.39
N VAL A 64 0.43 12.17 -3.70
CA VAL A 64 1.53 13.03 -4.14
C VAL A 64 2.83 12.26 -4.12
N LYS A 65 3.73 12.66 -5.01
CA LYS A 65 5.09 12.15 -5.04
C LYS A 65 5.92 12.81 -3.95
N GLY A 66 6.86 12.07 -3.37
CA GLY A 66 7.86 12.62 -2.49
C GLY A 66 9.00 11.64 -2.25
N PHE A 67 9.88 12.03 -1.33
CA PHE A 67 11.10 11.30 -1.03
C PHE A 67 11.23 11.08 0.48
N ILE A 68 11.71 9.90 0.88
CA ILE A 68 11.97 9.54 2.27
C ILE A 68 13.28 8.78 2.40
N GLU A 69 13.86 8.84 3.59
CA GLU A 69 14.91 7.89 3.98
C GLU A 69 14.31 6.48 4.13
N PRO A 70 15.05 5.42 3.73
CA PRO A 70 14.58 4.03 3.74
C PRO A 70 14.41 3.45 5.15
N SER A 71 14.85 4.14 6.21
CA SER A 71 14.68 3.69 7.58
C SER A 71 13.20 3.43 7.91
N ASN A 72 12.90 2.44 8.75
CA ASN A 72 11.53 2.18 9.24
C ASN A 72 10.45 1.95 8.15
N VAL A 73 10.85 1.49 6.96
CA VAL A 73 9.93 1.05 5.90
C VAL A 73 9.70 -0.46 6.01
N GLU A 74 8.44 -0.88 6.11
CA GLU A 74 8.06 -2.28 6.22
C GLU A 74 7.06 -2.64 5.10
N ASN A 75 7.08 -3.89 4.62
CA ASN A 75 6.12 -4.31 3.61
C ASN A 75 4.69 -4.25 4.18
N MET A 76 3.76 -3.68 3.42
CA MET A 76 2.37 -3.50 3.85
C MET A 76 1.69 -4.83 4.21
N ILE A 77 2.08 -5.95 3.58
CA ILE A 77 1.47 -7.27 3.82
C ILE A 77 1.46 -7.66 5.31
N TYR A 78 2.45 -7.21 6.07
CA TYR A 78 2.57 -7.49 7.50
C TYR A 78 1.53 -6.77 8.38
N SER A 79 0.68 -5.92 7.78
CA SER A 79 -0.53 -5.40 8.45
C SER A 79 -1.73 -6.33 8.34
N GLY A 80 -1.65 -7.36 7.49
CA GLY A 80 -2.69 -8.39 7.37
C GLY A 80 -2.46 -9.56 8.34
N VAL A 81 -3.46 -10.42 8.47
CA VAL A 81 -3.37 -11.62 9.28
C VAL A 81 -2.70 -12.73 8.48
N LYS A 82 -1.56 -13.24 8.95
CA LYS A 82 -0.89 -14.39 8.32
C LYS A 82 -1.78 -15.62 8.46
N VAL A 83 -2.13 -16.24 7.34
CA VAL A 83 -2.97 -17.44 7.26
C VAL A 83 -2.30 -18.51 6.42
N ASN A 84 -2.61 -19.77 6.71
CA ASN A 84 -2.23 -20.91 5.89
C ASN A 84 -3.49 -21.70 5.51
N SER A 85 -3.71 -21.97 4.23
CA SER A 85 -4.88 -22.72 3.75
C SER A 85 -4.51 -23.65 2.61
N SER A 86 -5.30 -24.69 2.40
CA SER A 86 -5.12 -25.63 1.27
C SER A 86 -5.31 -25.00 -0.11
N VAL A 87 -6.01 -23.86 -0.21
CA VAL A 87 -6.31 -23.21 -1.50
C VAL A 87 -5.18 -22.30 -1.97
N VAL A 88 -4.55 -21.54 -1.06
CA VAL A 88 -3.56 -20.51 -1.41
C VAL A 88 -2.21 -20.66 -0.70
N GLY A 89 -2.05 -21.68 0.15
CA GLY A 89 -0.88 -21.81 1.01
C GLY A 89 -0.75 -20.66 2.00
N THR A 90 0.49 -20.23 2.28
CA THR A 90 0.78 -19.12 3.20
C THR A 90 0.58 -17.77 2.52
N ASN A 91 -0.37 -16.99 3.02
CA ASN A 91 -0.69 -15.63 2.56
C ASN A 91 -1.00 -14.72 3.75
N TYR A 92 -1.06 -13.42 3.51
CA TYR A 92 -1.64 -12.44 4.42
C TYR A 92 -3.07 -12.12 3.96
N ARG A 93 -4.01 -12.28 4.89
CA ARG A 93 -5.43 -12.01 4.71
C ARG A 93 -5.74 -10.59 5.15
N PHE A 94 -6.46 -9.85 4.32
CA PHE A 94 -7.00 -8.52 4.66
C PHE A 94 -8.52 -8.53 4.53
N LYS A 95 -9.22 -8.13 5.59
CA LYS A 95 -10.66 -7.89 5.57
C LYS A 95 -10.93 -6.53 4.94
N LEU A 96 -11.82 -6.48 3.95
CA LEU A 96 -12.17 -5.24 3.27
C LEU A 96 -13.06 -4.38 4.16
N ARG A 97 -12.67 -3.13 4.38
CA ARG A 97 -13.51 -2.15 5.09
C ARG A 97 -14.62 -1.57 4.22
N ARG A 98 -14.44 -1.66 2.89
CA ARG A 98 -15.35 -1.10 1.90
C ARG A 98 -15.36 -1.93 0.63
N ASN A 99 -16.31 -1.63 -0.25
CA ASN A 99 -16.36 -2.24 -1.56
C ASN A 99 -15.12 -1.84 -2.39
N LEU A 100 -14.37 -2.82 -2.87
CA LEU A 100 -13.20 -2.60 -3.73
C LEU A 100 -13.33 -3.39 -5.03
N SER A 101 -12.88 -2.78 -6.13
CA SER A 101 -12.87 -3.45 -7.44
C SER A 101 -11.71 -4.44 -7.53
N ILE A 102 -12.01 -5.65 -7.98
CA ILE A 102 -11.00 -6.58 -8.47
C ILE A 102 -10.78 -6.31 -9.95
N VAL A 103 -9.52 -6.12 -10.33
CA VAL A 103 -9.11 -5.71 -11.67
C VAL A 103 -8.04 -6.65 -12.21
N ASP A 104 -8.04 -6.80 -13.53
CA ASP A 104 -7.01 -7.57 -14.21
C ASP A 104 -5.69 -6.76 -14.36
N LYS A 105 -4.70 -7.38 -15.01
CA LYS A 105 -3.40 -6.75 -15.31
C LYS A 105 -3.49 -5.49 -16.19
N ASN A 106 -4.58 -5.34 -16.93
CA ASN A 106 -4.85 -4.21 -17.82
C ASN A 106 -5.72 -3.14 -17.13
N ASN A 107 -5.99 -3.28 -15.83
CA ASN A 107 -6.81 -2.40 -15.02
C ASN A 107 -8.31 -2.39 -15.39
N TYR A 108 -8.80 -3.42 -16.07
CA TYR A 108 -10.23 -3.61 -16.32
C TYR A 108 -10.91 -4.25 -15.10
N VAL A 109 -12.00 -3.64 -14.65
CA VAL A 109 -12.81 -4.15 -13.54
C VAL A 109 -13.45 -5.46 -13.95
N GLN A 110 -13.16 -6.51 -13.20
CA GLN A 110 -13.76 -7.83 -13.40
C GLN A 110 -15.04 -7.94 -12.57
N PHE A 111 -14.97 -7.54 -11.30
CA PHE A 111 -16.10 -7.50 -10.37
C PHE A 111 -15.76 -6.64 -9.15
N VAL A 112 -16.76 -6.39 -8.31
CA VAL A 112 -16.59 -5.69 -7.03
C VAL A 112 -16.67 -6.71 -5.90
N LEU A 113 -15.73 -6.63 -4.96
CA LEU A 113 -15.75 -7.39 -3.73
C LEU A 113 -16.30 -6.49 -2.62
N ASN A 114 -17.36 -6.94 -1.96
CA ASN A 114 -18.05 -6.15 -0.94
C ASN A 114 -17.22 -5.97 0.34
N ALA A 115 -17.51 -4.93 1.12
CA ALA A 115 -17.03 -4.81 2.50
C ALA A 115 -17.28 -6.09 3.31
N GLY A 116 -16.39 -6.41 4.24
CA GLY A 116 -16.41 -7.64 5.06
C GLY A 116 -15.84 -8.89 4.38
N ASN A 117 -15.72 -8.91 3.05
CA ASN A 117 -15.00 -9.97 2.34
C ASN A 117 -13.49 -9.83 2.52
N TYR A 118 -12.73 -10.80 2.00
CA TYR A 118 -11.28 -10.83 2.17
C TYR A 118 -10.53 -10.88 0.86
N ILE A 119 -9.35 -10.28 0.83
CA ILE A 119 -8.31 -10.58 -0.16
C ILE A 119 -7.16 -11.33 0.52
N TYR A 120 -6.38 -12.04 -0.28
CA TYR A 120 -5.19 -12.76 0.17
C TYR A 120 -4.02 -12.38 -0.73
N THR A 121 -2.90 -12.01 -0.12
CA THR A 121 -1.68 -11.70 -0.84
C THR A 121 -0.46 -12.07 -0.01
N ASN A 122 0.61 -12.49 -0.65
CA ASN A 122 1.93 -12.68 -0.04
C ASN A 122 2.96 -11.69 -0.60
N THR A 123 2.50 -10.71 -1.38
CA THR A 123 3.34 -9.70 -2.00
C THR A 123 2.77 -8.30 -1.81
N GLY A 124 3.67 -7.32 -1.69
CA GLY A 124 3.32 -5.91 -1.72
C GLY A 124 3.26 -5.34 -3.15
N THR A 125 3.41 -6.15 -4.20
CA THR A 125 3.56 -5.65 -5.58
C THR A 125 2.47 -4.65 -5.97
N ALA A 126 2.90 -3.48 -6.41
CA ALA A 126 2.02 -2.45 -6.96
C ALA A 126 1.78 -2.68 -8.46
N GLY A 127 0.62 -2.26 -8.97
CA GLY A 127 0.31 -2.33 -10.39
C GLY A 127 1.30 -1.51 -11.23
N LYS A 128 1.64 -1.99 -12.44
CA LYS A 128 2.62 -1.33 -13.32
C LYS A 128 2.10 0.03 -13.81
N THR A 129 0.90 0.02 -14.37
CA THR A 129 0.23 1.23 -14.93
C THR A 129 -0.46 2.03 -13.83
N GLN A 130 -1.13 1.36 -12.90
CA GLN A 130 -1.88 1.96 -11.79
C GLN A 130 -1.28 1.45 -10.49
N LYS A 131 -0.41 2.24 -9.89
CA LYS A 131 0.45 1.82 -8.77
C LYS A 131 -0.33 1.69 -7.46
N GLU A 132 -1.49 2.32 -7.41
CA GLU A 132 -2.50 2.23 -6.37
C GLU A 132 -3.05 0.81 -6.23
N ASN A 133 -3.03 0.02 -7.31
CA ASN A 133 -3.50 -1.35 -7.31
C ASN A 133 -2.51 -2.24 -6.54
N LEU A 134 -3.05 -3.14 -5.71
CA LEU A 134 -2.29 -4.13 -4.95
C LEU A 134 -2.48 -5.51 -5.58
N ALA A 135 -1.38 -6.21 -5.85
CA ALA A 135 -1.44 -7.58 -6.34
C ALA A 135 -2.04 -8.52 -5.29
N ILE A 136 -2.92 -9.42 -5.72
CA ILE A 136 -3.55 -10.43 -4.88
C ILE A 136 -3.41 -11.81 -5.52
N ASN A 137 -3.44 -12.84 -4.67
CA ASN A 137 -3.38 -14.24 -5.06
C ASN A 137 -4.74 -14.94 -4.96
N ALA A 138 -5.66 -14.37 -4.19
CA ALA A 138 -7.02 -14.85 -4.05
C ALA A 138 -7.93 -13.82 -3.40
N TYR A 139 -9.22 -14.13 -3.41
CA TYR A 139 -10.24 -13.44 -2.63
C TYR A 139 -11.17 -14.45 -1.97
N LYS A 140 -11.83 -14.04 -0.89
CA LYS A 140 -12.96 -14.76 -0.28
C LYS A 140 -14.22 -13.96 -0.53
N LYS A 141 -15.17 -14.57 -1.22
CA LYS A 141 -16.50 -14.01 -1.48
C LYS A 141 -17.53 -15.05 -1.05
N ASP A 142 -18.54 -14.62 -0.30
CA ASP A 142 -19.65 -15.47 0.13
C ASP A 142 -19.18 -16.78 0.81
N GLY A 143 -18.19 -16.67 1.70
CA GLY A 143 -17.65 -17.80 2.45
C GLY A 143 -16.60 -18.66 1.72
N LYS A 144 -16.48 -18.54 0.39
CA LYS A 144 -15.58 -19.36 -0.43
C LYS A 144 -14.30 -18.61 -0.82
N ILE A 145 -13.14 -19.26 -0.66
CA ILE A 145 -11.85 -18.75 -1.14
C ILE A 145 -11.67 -19.18 -2.60
N THR A 146 -11.36 -18.23 -3.47
CA THR A 146 -11.15 -18.44 -4.91
C THR A 146 -9.79 -17.89 -5.31
N TYR A 147 -8.97 -18.72 -5.96
CA TYR A 147 -7.69 -18.31 -6.52
C TYR A 147 -7.89 -17.24 -7.59
N TYR A 148 -7.04 -16.22 -7.59
CA TYR A 148 -7.07 -15.15 -8.57
C TYR A 148 -5.72 -14.46 -8.65
N ASN A 149 -5.13 -14.41 -9.84
CA ASN A 149 -3.90 -13.66 -10.09
C ASN A 149 -4.26 -12.35 -10.80
N GLY A 150 -4.26 -11.27 -10.04
CA GLY A 150 -4.57 -9.92 -10.54
C GLY A 150 -4.44 -8.91 -9.41
N PHE A 151 -5.28 -7.89 -9.40
CA PHE A 151 -5.15 -6.81 -8.43
C PHE A 151 -6.47 -6.45 -7.77
N VAL A 152 -6.37 -5.90 -6.56
CA VAL A 152 -7.43 -5.09 -5.96
C VAL A 152 -7.10 -3.61 -6.16
N ARG A 153 -8.08 -2.83 -6.61
CA ARG A 153 -7.96 -1.36 -6.71
C ARG A 153 -8.20 -0.75 -5.33
N LEU A 154 -7.14 -0.24 -4.72
CA LEU A 154 -7.24 0.42 -3.42
C LEU A 154 -7.81 1.83 -3.57
N HIS A 155 -8.59 2.23 -2.58
CA HIS A 155 -9.18 3.54 -2.50
C HIS A 155 -8.25 4.53 -1.80
N TYR A 156 -7.99 5.64 -2.48
CA TYR A 156 -7.20 6.75 -1.95
C TYR A 156 -8.05 8.03 -1.73
N SER A 157 -9.27 7.98 -1.14
CA SER A 157 -10.14 9.20 -0.99
C SER A 157 -10.29 9.91 0.38
N ALA A 158 -9.91 9.35 1.51
CA ALA A 158 -9.54 10.10 2.73
C ALA A 158 -8.79 9.14 3.69
N GLY A 159 -8.06 9.62 4.70
CA GLY A 159 -7.43 8.79 5.75
C GLY A 159 -6.25 7.90 5.30
N SER A 160 -5.72 7.08 6.23
CA SER A 160 -4.62 6.14 5.97
C SER A 160 -5.02 5.15 4.88
N MET A 161 -4.12 4.93 3.90
CA MET A 161 -4.37 3.97 2.82
C MET A 161 -4.77 2.60 3.36
N LEU A 162 -4.12 2.14 4.43
CA LEU A 162 -4.44 0.88 5.07
C LEU A 162 -5.82 0.93 5.74
N SER A 163 -6.06 1.89 6.62
CA SER A 163 -7.32 1.96 7.39
C SER A 163 -8.55 2.27 6.53
N SER A 164 -8.35 2.91 5.38
CA SER A 164 -9.41 3.29 4.45
C SER A 164 -9.82 2.15 3.52
N ASN A 165 -9.00 1.10 3.42
CA ASN A 165 -9.27 -0.06 2.58
C ASN A 165 -9.54 -1.32 3.39
N PHE A 166 -8.90 -1.46 4.54
CA PHE A 166 -8.90 -2.69 5.32
C PHE A 166 -9.27 -2.46 6.78
N ASP A 167 -9.96 -3.45 7.36
CA ASP A 167 -10.13 -3.54 8.79
C ASP A 167 -8.85 -4.14 9.39
N LEU A 168 -8.16 -3.33 10.21
CA LEU A 168 -6.86 -3.68 10.80
C LEU A 168 -6.98 -4.39 12.17
N ILE A 169 -8.21 -4.63 12.63
CA ILE A 169 -8.48 -5.37 13.86
C ILE A 169 -8.42 -6.86 13.50
N ALA A 170 -7.62 -7.63 14.24
CA ALA A 170 -7.51 -9.05 14.05
C ALA A 170 -8.85 -9.74 14.39
N GLU A 171 -9.48 -10.34 13.39
CA GLU A 171 -10.45 -11.44 13.55
C GLU A 171 -9.78 -12.76 13.21
#